data_AF-A0A8K0HXD8-F1
#
_entry.id   AF-A0A8K0HXD8-F1
#
_cell.length_a   1.000
_cell.length_b   1.000
_cell.length_c   1.000
_cell.angle_alpha   90.00
_cell.angle_beta   90.00
_cell.angle_gamma   90.00
#
_symmetry.space_group_name_H-M   'P 1'
#
loop_
_entity.id
_entity.type
_entity.pdbx_description
1 polymer ?
#
loop_
_entity_poly.entity_id
_entity_poly.type
_entity_poly.pdbx_seq_one_letter_code
_entity_poly.pdbx_strand_id
1 'polypeptide(L)'
;MTILYALVARGSVVLAEFSATPTNASAIARQILEKIPGTNDSHVSYSQDRYIFHVKRTDGITVLCMADDTAGRRIPFAFLEDIHGRFVKTYGRACHTALAYAMNDEFSRVLSQQMDYYSNDPNADRINRIRGELNT
;
A
#
# COMPACT_ATOMS: atom_id res chain seq x y z
N MET A 1 -15.10 5.77 4.88
CA MET A 1 -13.88 4.96 5.05
C MET A 1 -13.18 4.97 3.72
N THR A 2 -12.18 5.83 3.54
CA THR A 2 -11.59 6.02 2.21
C THR A 2 -10.08 5.89 2.29
N ILE A 3 -9.52 5.10 1.38
CA ILE A 3 -8.08 5.11 1.12
C ILE A 3 -7.82 6.27 0.16
N LEU A 4 -7.02 7.24 0.59
CA LEU A 4 -6.87 8.52 -0.11
C LEU A 4 -5.54 8.64 -0.86
N TYR A 5 -4.55 7.85 -0.45
CA TYR A 5 -3.23 7.81 -1.04
C TYR A 5 -2.62 6.42 -0.88
N ALA A 6 -1.84 5.98 -1.85
CA ALA A 6 -1.07 4.74 -1.77
C ALA A 6 0.24 4.82 -2.57
N LEU A 7 1.24 4.06 -2.13
CA LEU A 7 2.51 3.89 -2.83
C LEU A 7 3.03 2.45 -2.75
N VAL A 8 3.95 2.15 -3.67
CA VAL A 8 4.85 1.01 -3.64
C VAL A 8 6.29 1.51 -3.67
N ALA A 9 7.15 0.97 -2.82
CA ALA A 9 8.54 1.38 -2.68
C ALA A 9 9.49 0.20 -2.43
N ARG A 10 10.77 0.41 -2.74
CA ARG A 10 11.90 -0.44 -2.33
C ARG A 10 12.85 0.40 -1.48
N GLY A 11 12.94 0.10 -0.19
CA GLY A 11 13.60 1.00 0.76
C GLY A 11 12.94 2.39 0.72
N SER A 12 13.72 3.44 0.47
CA SER A 12 13.24 4.81 0.28
C SER A 12 12.89 5.15 -1.19
N VAL A 13 13.12 4.24 -2.14
CA VAL A 13 12.85 4.47 -3.56
C VAL A 13 11.38 4.18 -3.86
N VAL A 14 10.60 5.21 -4.15
CA VAL A 14 9.20 5.07 -4.59
C VAL A 14 9.19 4.58 -6.04
N LEU A 15 8.48 3.47 -6.29
CA LEU A 15 8.38 2.83 -7.61
C LEU A 15 7.08 3.21 -8.33
N ALA A 16 6.01 3.42 -7.57
CA ALA A 16 4.72 3.91 -8.04
C ALA A 16 3.95 4.55 -6.87
N GLU A 17 3.17 5.59 -7.12
CA GLU A 17 2.24 6.17 -6.15
C GLU A 17 0.99 6.72 -6.83
N PHE A 18 -0.07 6.88 -6.07
CA PHE A 18 -1.30 7.53 -6.51
C PHE A 18 -1.96 8.29 -5.35
N SER A 19 -2.50 9.46 -5.65
CA SER A 19 -3.25 10.29 -4.71
C SER A 19 -4.64 10.58 -5.29
N ALA A 20 -5.69 10.19 -4.58
CA ALA A 20 -7.07 10.45 -5.00
C ALA A 20 -7.50 11.90 -4.73
N THR A 21 -6.82 12.59 -3.81
CA THR A 21 -7.11 13.98 -3.44
C THR A 21 -5.81 14.77 -3.21
N PRO A 22 -5.77 16.09 -3.41
CA PRO A 22 -4.60 16.91 -3.08
C PRO A 22 -4.27 16.85 -1.59
N THR A 23 -3.09 16.35 -1.25
CA THR A 23 -2.63 16.19 0.14
C THR A 23 -1.11 16.30 0.24
N ASN A 24 -0.58 16.38 1.46
CA ASN A 24 0.85 16.21 1.75
C ASN A 24 1.23 14.75 2.04
N ALA A 25 0.34 13.77 1.74
CA ALA A 25 0.54 12.36 2.09
C ALA A 25 1.84 11.79 1.53
N SER A 26 2.19 12.15 0.30
CA SER A 26 3.42 11.71 -0.37
C SER A 26 4.69 12.14 0.38
N ALA A 27 4.70 13.35 0.97
CA ALA A 27 5.82 13.82 1.78
C ALA A 27 5.93 13.05 3.11
N ILE A 28 4.80 12.84 3.79
CA ILE A 28 4.75 12.09 5.06
C ILE A 28 5.14 10.63 4.83
N ALA A 29 4.66 10.01 3.74
CA ALA A 29 4.96 8.63 3.40
C ALA A 29 6.46 8.42 3.17
N ARG A 30 7.14 9.35 2.50
CA ARG A 30 8.61 9.31 2.36
C ARG A 30 9.34 9.37 3.70
N GLN A 31 8.90 10.22 4.63
CA GLN A 31 9.47 10.26 5.98
C GLN A 31 9.25 8.94 6.74
N ILE A 32 8.09 8.29 6.53
CA ILE A 32 7.82 6.96 7.09
C ILE A 32 8.77 5.92 6.49
N LEU A 33 9.01 5.94 5.18
CA LEU A 33 9.95 5.01 4.53
C LEU A 33 11.38 5.14 5.08
N GLU A 34 11.84 6.36 5.37
CA GLU A 34 13.14 6.61 6.02
C GLU A 34 13.21 6.04 7.46
N LYS A 35 12.08 6.06 8.19
CA LYS A 35 11.97 5.56 9.57
C LYS A 35 11.80 4.05 9.70
N ILE A 36 11.57 3.34 8.60
CA ILE A 36 11.47 1.88 8.59
C ILE A 36 12.71 1.30 7.89
N PRO A 37 13.91 1.44 8.47
CA PRO A 37 15.11 0.86 7.91
C PRO A 37 15.09 -0.67 8.02
N GLY A 38 15.81 -1.34 7.12
CA GLY A 38 15.99 -2.79 7.14
C GLY A 38 15.19 -3.55 6.08
N THR A 39 15.36 -4.87 6.06
CA THR A 39 14.79 -5.76 5.02
C THR A 39 13.73 -6.71 5.56
N ASN A 40 13.51 -6.72 6.87
CA ASN A 40 12.58 -7.64 7.52
C ASN A 40 11.13 -7.31 7.16
N ASP A 41 10.34 -8.36 7.06
CA ASP A 41 8.89 -8.24 6.91
C ASP A 41 8.30 -7.49 8.11
N SER A 42 7.37 -6.57 7.82
CA SER A 42 6.75 -5.76 8.87
C SER A 42 5.37 -5.28 8.47
N HIS A 43 4.49 -5.18 9.47
CA HIS A 43 3.16 -4.60 9.34
C HIS A 43 3.00 -3.58 10.47
N VAL A 44 2.93 -2.31 10.12
CA VAL A 44 2.88 -1.21 11.11
C VAL A 44 1.87 -0.15 10.68
N SER A 45 1.42 0.68 11.63
CA SER A 45 0.54 1.79 11.33
C SER A 45 0.99 3.02 12.10
N TYR A 46 1.05 4.17 11.43
CA TYR A 46 1.43 5.45 11.99
C TYR A 46 0.23 6.39 11.95
N SER A 47 -0.22 6.86 13.10
CA SER A 47 -1.26 7.88 13.17
C SER A 47 -0.64 9.26 12.95
N GLN A 48 -1.26 10.05 12.07
CA GLN A 48 -0.89 11.44 11.80
C GLN A 48 -2.17 12.25 11.67
N ASP A 49 -2.46 13.07 12.68
CA ASP A 49 -3.70 13.84 12.81
C ASP A 49 -4.95 12.95 12.70
N ARG A 50 -5.78 13.16 11.66
CA ARG A 50 -7.02 12.39 11.41
C ARG A 50 -6.81 11.18 10.48
N TYR A 51 -5.58 10.97 10.04
CA TYR A 51 -5.24 9.93 9.08
C TYR A 51 -4.33 8.88 9.71
N ILE A 52 -4.43 7.66 9.19
CA ILE A 52 -3.54 6.56 9.54
C ILE A 52 -2.81 6.12 8.29
N PHE A 53 -1.49 6.03 8.40
CA PHE A 53 -0.61 5.47 7.39
C PHE A 53 -0.33 4.00 7.73
N HIS A 54 -0.89 3.09 6.95
CA HIS A 54 -0.66 1.65 7.09
C HIS A 54 0.48 1.24 6.18
N VAL A 55 1.40 0.42 6.70
CA VAL A 55 2.58 -0.03 5.98
C VAL A 55 2.69 -1.53 6.09
N LYS A 56 2.90 -2.18 4.94
CA LYS A 56 3.27 -3.59 4.84
C LYS A 56 4.58 -3.70 4.06
N ARG A 57 5.53 -4.48 4.57
CA ARG A 57 6.75 -4.88 3.87
C ARG A 57 6.82 -6.39 3.78
N THR A 58 7.09 -6.88 2.57
CA THR A 58 7.36 -8.29 2.30
C THR A 58 8.40 -8.39 1.19
N ASP A 59 9.45 -9.19 1.41
CA ASP A 59 10.54 -9.43 0.46
C ASP A 59 11.22 -8.13 -0.04
N GLY A 60 11.40 -7.15 0.86
CA GLY A 60 12.04 -5.88 0.54
C GLY A 60 11.18 -4.89 -0.27
N ILE A 61 9.94 -5.26 -0.62
CA ILE A 61 8.95 -4.36 -1.22
C ILE A 61 8.02 -3.85 -0.12
N THR A 62 7.90 -2.53 -0.04
CA THR A 62 7.03 -1.82 0.91
C THR A 62 5.83 -1.28 0.16
N VAL A 63 4.64 -1.60 0.63
CA VAL A 63 3.38 -0.98 0.20
C VAL A 63 2.84 -0.17 1.37
N LEU A 64 2.39 1.04 1.08
CA LEU A 64 1.89 1.97 2.09
C LEU A 64 0.63 2.64 1.58
N CYS A 65 -0.34 2.85 2.46
CA CYS A 65 -1.52 3.64 2.17
C CYS A 65 -1.87 4.59 3.30
N MET A 66 -2.53 5.70 2.97
CA MET A 66 -3.14 6.61 3.92
C MET A 66 -4.66 6.44 3.86
N ALA A 67 -5.27 6.23 5.02
CA ALA A 67 -6.72 6.13 5.16
C ALA A 67 -7.22 6.99 6.33
N ASP A 68 -8.51 7.34 6.31
CA ASP A 68 -9.17 7.93 7.48
C ASP A 68 -9.09 6.98 8.69
N ASP A 69 -9.02 7.52 9.90
CA ASP A 69 -9.01 6.74 11.15
C ASP A 69 -10.22 5.79 11.28
N THR A 70 -11.38 6.19 10.76
CA THR A 70 -12.61 5.37 10.70
C THR A 70 -12.47 4.11 9.86
N ALA A 71 -11.48 4.00 8.97
CA ALA A 71 -11.25 2.83 8.14
C ALA A 71 -10.80 1.59 8.93
N GLY A 72 -10.36 1.77 10.18
CA GLY A 72 -9.75 0.72 10.97
C GLY A 72 -8.51 0.12 10.28
N ARG A 73 -8.12 -1.10 10.65
CA ARG A 73 -6.91 -1.76 10.09
C ARG A 73 -7.24 -2.79 9.02
N ARG A 74 -8.40 -3.44 9.09
CA ARG A 74 -8.75 -4.60 8.25
C ARG A 74 -8.73 -4.26 6.76
N ILE A 75 -9.47 -3.23 6.35
CA ILE A 75 -9.61 -2.85 4.94
C ILE A 75 -8.28 -2.32 4.37
N PRO A 76 -7.56 -1.39 5.04
CA PRO A 76 -6.25 -0.95 4.56
C PRO A 76 -5.24 -2.08 4.37
N PHE A 77 -5.11 -3.01 5.34
CA PHE A 77 -4.17 -4.13 5.18
C PHE A 77 -4.61 -5.14 4.12
N ALA A 78 -5.91 -5.36 3.92
CA ALA A 78 -6.41 -6.19 2.82
C ALA A 78 -6.09 -5.57 1.45
N PHE A 79 -6.22 -4.25 1.32
CA PHE A 79 -5.79 -3.50 0.14
C PHE A 79 -4.28 -3.64 -0.07
N LEU A 80 -3.47 -3.45 0.97
CA LEU A 80 -2.00 -3.56 0.87
C LEU A 80 -1.56 -4.98 0.46
N GLU A 81 -2.23 -6.03 0.94
CA GLU A 81 -1.99 -7.40 0.50
C GLU A 81 -2.20 -7.56 -1.01
N ASP A 82 -3.34 -7.09 -1.52
CA ASP A 82 -3.68 -7.19 -2.94
C ASP A 82 -2.70 -6.38 -3.80
N ILE A 83 -2.36 -5.15 -3.37
CA ILE A 83 -1.39 -4.31 -4.07
C ILE A 83 -0.01 -4.96 -4.12
N HIS A 84 0.48 -5.52 -3.00
CA HIS A 84 1.76 -6.22 -2.99
C HIS A 84 1.73 -7.41 -3.95
N GLY A 85 0.71 -8.28 -3.84
CA GLY A 85 0.56 -9.47 -4.67
C GLY A 85 0.50 -9.15 -6.16
N ARG A 86 -0.26 -8.12 -6.55
CA ARG A 86 -0.30 -7.64 -7.94
C ARG A 86 1.05 -7.10 -8.40
N PHE A 87 1.71 -6.29 -7.60
CA PHE A 87 2.97 -5.66 -7.97
C PHE A 87 4.07 -6.69 -8.22
N VAL A 88 4.25 -7.64 -7.29
CA VAL A 88 5.28 -8.69 -7.43
C VAL A 88 4.94 -9.68 -8.54
N LYS A 89 3.66 -9.98 -8.78
CA LYS A 89 3.22 -10.82 -9.89
C LYS A 89 3.49 -10.17 -11.24
N THR A 90 3.25 -8.86 -11.37
CA THR A 90 3.43 -8.14 -12.64
C THR A 90 4.91 -7.91 -12.95
N TYR A 91 5.71 -7.46 -11.98
CA TYR A 91 7.08 -7.00 -12.25
C TYR A 91 8.17 -8.00 -11.87
N GLY A 92 7.84 -9.04 -11.09
CA GLY A 92 8.78 -10.07 -10.67
C GLY A 92 10.07 -9.48 -10.11
N ARG A 93 11.23 -9.96 -10.59
CA ARG A 93 12.54 -9.49 -10.11
C ARG A 93 12.88 -8.05 -10.48
N ALA A 94 12.20 -7.44 -11.45
CA ALA A 94 12.52 -6.08 -11.91
C ALA A 94 12.28 -5.02 -10.81
N CYS A 95 11.39 -5.29 -9.85
CA CYS A 95 11.13 -4.38 -8.74
C CYS A 95 12.37 -4.13 -7.86
N HIS A 96 13.32 -5.07 -7.80
CA HIS A 96 14.52 -4.95 -6.97
C HIS A 96 15.61 -4.03 -7.55
N THR A 97 15.56 -3.75 -8.85
CA THR A 97 16.56 -2.92 -9.54
C THR A 97 15.97 -1.69 -10.23
N ALA A 98 14.64 -1.59 -10.33
CA ALA A 98 13.94 -0.47 -10.93
C ALA A 98 14.35 0.89 -10.34
N LEU A 99 14.37 1.91 -11.19
CA LEU A 99 14.56 3.31 -10.81
C LEU A 99 13.30 3.87 -10.15
N ALA A 100 13.44 5.05 -9.52
CA ALA A 100 12.31 5.77 -8.96
C ALA A 100 11.25 6.02 -10.03
N TYR A 101 9.98 5.78 -9.68
CA TYR A 101 8.81 5.97 -10.52
C TYR A 101 8.79 5.16 -11.83
N ALA A 102 9.70 4.20 -12.02
CA ALA A 102 9.80 3.43 -13.27
C ALA A 102 8.53 2.62 -13.60
N MET A 103 7.68 2.34 -12.60
CA MET A 103 6.45 1.55 -12.77
C MET A 103 5.18 2.41 -12.64
N ASN A 104 5.33 3.74 -12.52
CA ASN A 104 4.24 4.62 -12.12
C ASN A 104 3.14 4.77 -13.19
N ASP A 105 3.51 4.89 -14.46
CA ASP A 105 2.58 5.17 -15.57
C ASP A 105 1.48 4.09 -15.71
N GLU A 106 1.85 2.84 -15.45
CA GLU A 106 0.95 1.69 -15.46
C GLU A 106 0.34 1.46 -14.07
N PHE A 107 1.18 1.35 -13.03
CA PHE A 107 0.73 0.87 -11.74
C PHE A 107 -0.07 1.90 -10.93
N SER A 108 0.07 3.20 -11.19
CA SER A 108 -0.78 4.23 -10.58
C SER A 108 -2.27 4.03 -10.90
N ARG A 109 -2.59 3.48 -12.08
CA ARG A 109 -3.96 3.16 -12.49
C ARG A 109 -4.51 1.98 -11.67
N VAL A 110 -3.67 0.98 -11.42
CA VAL A 110 -4.01 -0.16 -10.56
C VAL A 110 -4.25 0.31 -9.13
N LEU A 111 -3.38 1.18 -8.59
CA LEU A 111 -3.57 1.80 -7.28
C LEU A 111 -4.90 2.53 -7.20
N SER A 112 -5.19 3.40 -8.17
CA SER A 112 -6.46 4.14 -8.25
C SER A 112 -7.69 3.22 -8.24
N GLN A 113 -7.71 2.19 -9.08
CA GLN A 113 -8.83 1.25 -9.17
C GLN A 113 -9.03 0.45 -7.89
N GLN A 114 -7.94 -0.03 -7.27
CA GLN A 114 -8.06 -0.80 -6.03
C GLN A 114 -8.42 0.11 -4.85
N MET A 115 -7.94 1.36 -4.81
CA MET A 115 -8.36 2.31 -3.78
C MET A 115 -9.85 2.57 -3.83
N ASP A 116 -10.44 2.70 -5.02
CA ASP A 116 -11.89 2.86 -5.21
C ASP A 116 -12.65 1.61 -4.74
N TYR A 117 -12.24 0.42 -5.20
CA TYR A 117 -12.87 -0.85 -4.82
C TYR A 117 -12.88 -1.07 -3.31
N TYR A 118 -11.73 -0.92 -2.64
CA TYR A 118 -11.62 -1.13 -1.19
C TYR A 118 -12.29 -0.03 -0.35
N SER A 119 -12.51 1.16 -0.91
CA SER A 119 -13.22 2.25 -0.22
C SER A 119 -14.75 2.15 -0.35
N ASN A 120 -15.25 1.57 -1.44
CA ASN A 120 -16.67 1.62 -1.79
C ASN A 120 -17.40 0.26 -1.76
N ASP A 121 -16.70 -0.88 -1.82
CA ASP A 121 -17.33 -2.20 -1.74
C ASP A 121 -17.26 -2.80 -0.32
N PRO A 122 -18.41 -3.02 0.38
CA PRO A 122 -18.44 -3.68 1.68
C PRO A 122 -17.88 -5.11 1.71
N ASN A 123 -17.76 -5.76 0.56
CA ASN A 123 -17.23 -7.11 0.39
C ASN A 123 -15.79 -7.14 -0.12
N ALA A 124 -15.10 -6.00 -0.21
CA ALA A 124 -13.77 -5.90 -0.82
C ALA A 124 -12.73 -6.89 -0.25
N ASP A 125 -12.86 -7.28 1.02
CA ASP A 125 -11.96 -8.21 1.69
C ASP A 125 -12.49 -9.65 1.83
N ARG A 126 -13.65 -9.97 1.24
CA ARG A 126 -14.30 -11.28 1.39
C ARG A 126 -13.41 -12.43 0.88
N ILE A 127 -12.69 -12.24 -0.22
CA ILE A 127 -11.78 -13.27 -0.76
C ILE A 127 -10.58 -13.50 0.16
N ASN A 128 -10.02 -12.44 0.76
CA ASN A 128 -8.92 -12.56 1.72
C ASN A 128 -9.38 -13.26 3.01
N ARG A 129 -10.63 -13.05 3.42
CA ARG A 129 -11.25 -13.76 4.56
C ARG A 129 -11.27 -15.26 4.37
N ILE A 130 -11.76 -15.72 3.22
CA ILE A 130 -11.83 -17.16 2.89
C ILE A 130 -10.42 -17.77 2.82
N ARG A 131 -9.44 -17.04 2.26
CA ARG A 131 -8.04 -17.49 2.21
C ARG A 131 -7.40 -17.60 3.60
N GLY A 132 -7.75 -16.71 4.53
CA GLY A 132 -7.29 -16.79 5.92
C GLY A 132 -7.89 -17.97 6.68
N GLU A 133 -9.16 -18.29 6.43
CA GLU A 133 -9.89 -19.42 7.06
C GLU A 133 -9.42 -20.81 6.57
N LEU A 134 -8.81 -20.90 5.37
CA LEU A 134 -8.30 -22.16 4.83
C LEU A 134 -6.87 -22.51 5.30
N ASN A 135 -6.17 -21.58 5.95
CA ASN A 135 -4.80 -21.74 6.45
C ASN A 135 -4.73 -22.01 7.97
N THR A 136 -5.85 -22.38 8.59
CA THR A 136 -5.96 -22.87 9.97
C THR A 136 -6.32 -24.34 9.98
#